data_AF-A0A831X1W0-F1
#
_entry.id   AF-A0A831X1W0-F1
#
_cell.length_a   1.000
_cell.length_b   1.000
_cell.length_c   1.000
_cell.angle_alpha   90.00
_cell.angle_beta   90.00
_cell.angle_gamma   90.00
#
_symmetry.space_group_name_H-M   'P 1'
#
loop_
_entity.id
_entity.type
_entity.pdbx_description
1 polymer ?
#
loop_
_entity_poly.entity_id
_entity_poly.type
_entity_poly.pdbx_seq_one_letter_code
_entity_poly.pdbx_strand_id
1 'polypeptide(L)'
;MAGIRSIIQSREKHFNQVICLIRCVAFEQHINEVTGMGSAHTTERIKVDDFVREIDARLRALPDLATENVRAVRREFSKRLSNASPQAVIDLALGLLNKPGIEHRFIAYELIHHHRAALGSLGEKELKQLGHGINSWGVVDMFACYLSGPAWRENQAPDSLIHGWARSHDRWWRRAALVSTVPLNNKARGDRGDAKRTLSVCRMLVSERNDMVVKALSWALRELAKRDSQAVREFLAEHKDVLAARVVREVNNKLTTGLKYPRKDR
;
A
#
# COMPACT_ATOMS: atom_id res chain seq x y z
N MET A 1 -32.38 2.42 -10.33
CA MET A 1 -31.08 1.72 -10.22
C MET A 1 -29.89 2.39 -10.95
N ALA A 2 -30.04 3.57 -11.57
CA ALA A 2 -28.94 4.27 -12.26
C ALA A 2 -28.03 5.13 -11.36
N GLY A 3 -28.52 5.59 -10.19
CA GLY A 3 -27.78 6.49 -9.30
C GLY A 3 -26.61 5.86 -8.53
N ILE A 4 -26.69 4.57 -8.20
CA ILE A 4 -25.65 3.87 -7.40
C ILE A 4 -24.40 3.56 -8.25
N ARG A 5 -24.56 3.28 -9.56
CA ARG A 5 -23.43 3.08 -10.49
C ARG A 5 -22.61 4.36 -10.71
N SER A 6 -23.25 5.52 -10.69
CA SER A 6 -22.59 6.83 -10.85
C SER A 6 -21.71 7.19 -9.65
N ILE A 7 -22.17 6.91 -8.42
CA ILE A 7 -21.43 7.16 -7.18
C ILE A 7 -20.19 6.25 -7.07
N ILE A 8 -20.31 4.99 -7.51
CA ILE A 8 -19.19 4.04 -7.55
C ILE A 8 -18.13 4.47 -8.59
N GLN A 9 -18.54 4.93 -9.78
CA GLN A 9 -17.61 5.44 -10.80
C GLN A 9 -16.94 6.77 -10.43
N SER A 10 -17.64 7.64 -9.69
CA SER A 10 -17.09 8.91 -9.18
C SER A 10 -16.00 8.64 -8.12
N ARG A 11 -16.23 7.71 -7.19
CA ARG A 11 -15.24 7.30 -6.18
C ARG A 11 -14.04 6.54 -6.78
N GLU A 12 -14.23 5.78 -7.86
CA GLU A 12 -13.14 5.15 -8.63
C GLU A 12 -12.23 6.15 -9.34
N LYS A 13 -12.74 7.31 -9.79
CA LYS A 13 -11.93 8.34 -10.46
C LYS A 13 -10.99 9.08 -9.49
N HIS A 14 -11.42 9.36 -8.27
CA HIS A 14 -10.58 10.00 -7.25
C HIS A 14 -9.44 9.10 -6.73
N PHE A 15 -9.65 7.77 -6.71
CA PHE A 15 -8.62 6.81 -6.28
C PHE A 15 -7.60 6.45 -7.36
N ASN A 16 -7.97 6.48 -8.64
CA ASN A 16 -7.03 6.23 -9.74
C ASN A 16 -5.90 7.28 -9.82
N GLN A 17 -6.04 8.43 -9.16
CA GLN A 17 -4.98 9.42 -8.99
C GLN A 17 -3.94 9.02 -7.93
N VAL A 18 -4.30 8.19 -6.94
CA VAL A 18 -3.42 7.74 -5.85
C VAL A 18 -2.30 6.81 -6.38
N ILE A 19 -2.55 6.09 -7.46
CA ILE A 19 -1.61 5.15 -8.09
C ILE A 19 -0.49 5.87 -8.89
N CYS A 20 -0.66 7.16 -9.24
CA CYS A 20 0.22 7.82 -10.21
C CYS A 20 1.43 8.59 -9.60
N LEU A 21 1.52 8.76 -8.29
CA LEU A 21 2.41 9.78 -7.67
C LEU A 21 3.30 9.27 -6.52
N ILE A 22 3.77 8.02 -6.56
CA ILE A 22 4.79 7.51 -5.63
C ILE A 22 6.19 7.77 -6.22
N ARG A 23 6.69 9.01 -6.11
CA ARG A 23 8.08 9.35 -6.49
C ARG A 23 8.70 10.39 -5.54
N CYS A 24 9.90 10.03 -5.07
CA CYS A 24 10.92 10.82 -4.38
C CYS A 24 10.65 11.20 -2.92
N VAL A 25 11.49 10.68 -2.00
CA VAL A 25 12.35 11.48 -1.10
C VAL A 25 13.55 10.62 -0.66
N ALA A 26 14.75 11.18 -0.74
CA ALA A 26 15.97 10.74 -0.06
C ALA A 26 16.63 11.96 0.59
N PHE A 27 16.99 11.90 1.88
CA PHE A 27 18.20 12.52 2.45
C PHE A 27 18.45 12.12 3.93
N GLU A 28 19.73 12.12 4.30
CA GLU A 28 20.43 11.81 5.57
C GLU A 28 20.15 12.84 6.70
N GLN A 29 20.43 12.67 8.01
CA GLN A 29 21.30 11.79 8.80
C GLN A 29 20.95 11.85 10.32
N HIS A 30 21.53 10.91 11.09
CA HIS A 30 21.87 10.82 12.54
C HIS A 30 20.85 10.78 13.69
N ILE A 31 21.11 9.79 14.57
CA ILE A 31 20.39 9.33 15.78
C ILE A 31 21.18 9.78 17.02
N ASN A 32 20.48 10.06 18.13
CA ASN A 32 20.99 9.82 19.50
C ASN A 32 19.84 9.48 20.47
N GLU A 33 20.15 8.63 21.45
CA GLU A 33 19.26 7.81 22.28
C GLU A 33 18.85 8.41 23.66
N VAL A 34 17.60 8.09 24.04
CA VAL A 34 17.08 7.51 25.32
C VAL A 34 17.30 8.21 26.69
N THR A 35 16.21 8.49 27.41
CA THR A 35 15.79 7.88 28.71
C THR A 35 14.62 8.65 29.37
N GLY A 36 13.55 7.95 29.81
CA GLY A 36 12.50 8.50 30.68
C GLY A 36 11.11 7.86 30.53
N MET A 37 10.87 6.65 31.05
CA MET A 37 9.73 5.79 30.66
C MET A 37 8.48 5.78 31.57
N GLY A 38 8.42 6.54 32.67
CA GLY A 38 7.31 6.45 33.63
C GLY A 38 6.17 7.46 33.43
N SER A 39 6.46 8.77 33.52
CA SER A 39 5.48 9.86 33.37
C SER A 39 5.30 10.31 31.92
N ALA A 40 6.28 10.02 31.07
CA ALA A 40 6.26 10.36 29.66
C ALA A 40 5.20 9.56 28.90
N HIS A 41 4.98 8.29 29.26
CA HIS A 41 4.10 7.40 28.50
C HIS A 41 2.62 7.81 28.59
N THR A 42 2.16 8.30 29.75
CA THR A 42 0.79 8.83 29.91
C THR A 42 0.63 10.16 29.17
N THR A 43 1.63 11.04 29.26
CA THR A 43 1.62 12.35 28.58
C THR A 43 1.65 12.21 27.06
N GLU A 44 2.48 11.29 26.54
CA GLU A 44 2.57 10.97 25.12
C GLU A 44 1.25 10.37 24.60
N ARG A 45 0.61 9.49 25.38
CA ARG A 45 -0.69 8.91 25.03
C ARG A 45 -1.82 9.95 24.99
N ILE A 46 -1.88 10.86 25.96
CA ILE A 46 -2.84 11.99 25.97
C ILE A 46 -2.64 12.84 24.70
N LYS A 47 -1.38 13.13 24.34
CA LYS A 47 -1.04 13.91 23.15
C LYS A 47 -1.43 13.20 21.85
N VAL A 48 -1.31 11.88 21.77
CA VAL A 48 -1.79 11.08 20.63
C VAL A 48 -3.30 11.18 20.49
N ASP A 49 -4.05 11.03 21.58
CA ASP A 49 -5.52 11.11 21.55
C ASP A 49 -6.02 12.51 21.14
N ASP A 50 -5.32 13.57 21.55
CA ASP A 50 -5.58 14.94 21.10
C ASP A 50 -5.40 15.07 19.59
N PHE A 51 -4.31 14.55 19.03
CA PHE A 51 -4.10 14.56 17.58
C PHE A 51 -5.14 13.75 16.82
N VAL A 52 -5.58 12.59 17.34
CA VAL A 52 -6.67 11.81 16.74
C VAL A 52 -7.94 12.65 16.65
N ARG A 53 -8.32 13.33 17.75
CA ARG A 53 -9.50 14.20 17.80
C ARG A 53 -9.37 15.38 16.84
N GLU A 54 -8.21 16.01 16.80
CA GLU A 54 -7.97 17.18 15.95
C GLU A 54 -8.03 16.81 14.46
N ILE A 55 -7.37 15.72 14.05
CA ILE A 55 -7.43 15.23 12.66
C ILE A 55 -8.88 14.90 12.27
N ASP A 56 -9.61 14.18 13.14
CA ASP A 56 -11.01 13.81 12.90
C ASP A 56 -11.89 15.06 12.73
N ALA A 57 -11.76 16.05 13.62
CA ALA A 57 -12.49 17.31 13.52
C ALA A 57 -12.16 18.07 12.21
N ARG A 58 -10.88 18.13 11.84
CA ARG A 58 -10.45 18.82 10.63
C ARG A 58 -10.95 18.14 9.36
N LEU A 59 -10.93 16.81 9.31
CA LEU A 59 -11.46 16.08 8.15
C LEU A 59 -12.96 16.31 7.98
N ARG A 60 -13.72 16.34 9.08
CA ARG A 60 -15.16 16.63 9.04
C ARG A 60 -15.47 18.08 8.64
N ALA A 61 -14.55 19.00 8.92
CA ALA A 61 -14.69 20.41 8.57
C ALA A 61 -14.21 20.75 7.14
N LEU A 62 -13.65 19.78 6.39
CA LEU A 62 -13.25 20.03 5.01
C LEU A 62 -14.48 20.28 4.11
N PRO A 63 -14.40 21.21 3.15
CA PRO A 63 -15.50 21.50 2.22
C PRO A 63 -15.80 20.30 1.31
N ASP A 64 -14.77 19.52 0.98
CA ASP A 64 -14.87 18.24 0.31
C ASP A 64 -13.71 17.32 0.74
N LEU A 65 -13.83 16.03 0.42
CA LEU A 65 -12.83 15.02 0.71
C LEU A 65 -11.93 14.74 -0.50
N ALA A 66 -11.67 15.77 -1.33
CA ALA A 66 -10.69 15.66 -2.39
C ALA A 66 -9.31 15.33 -1.81
N THR A 67 -8.57 14.46 -2.50
CA THR A 67 -7.27 13.94 -2.02
C THR A 67 -6.29 15.04 -1.63
N GLU A 68 -6.27 16.17 -2.33
CA GLU A 68 -5.37 17.28 -2.04
C GLU A 68 -5.72 17.99 -0.72
N ASN A 69 -7.01 18.16 -0.43
CA ASN A 69 -7.50 18.74 0.82
C ASN A 69 -7.14 17.85 2.01
N VAL A 70 -7.36 16.54 1.87
CA VAL A 70 -6.97 15.54 2.88
C VAL A 70 -5.43 15.53 3.07
N ARG A 71 -4.66 15.63 1.99
CA ARG A 71 -3.18 15.71 2.06
C ARG A 71 -2.68 17.01 2.67
N ALA A 72 -3.40 18.12 2.52
CA ALA A 72 -3.06 19.37 3.19
C ALA A 72 -3.07 19.19 4.71
N VAL A 73 -4.13 18.57 5.25
CA VAL A 73 -4.20 18.18 6.67
C VAL A 73 -3.03 17.25 7.02
N ARG A 74 -2.84 16.16 6.27
CA ARG A 74 -1.75 15.21 6.52
C ARG A 74 -0.38 15.86 6.57
N ARG A 75 -0.03 16.72 5.61
CA ARG A 75 1.29 17.38 5.53
C ARG A 75 1.56 18.27 6.73
N GLU A 76 0.55 18.95 7.25
CA GLU A 76 0.69 19.74 8.47
C GLU A 76 1.00 18.86 9.69
N PHE A 77 0.28 17.75 9.85
CA PHE A 77 0.56 16.79 10.92
C PHE A 77 1.92 16.12 10.74
N SER A 78 2.37 15.82 9.52
CA SER A 78 3.74 15.35 9.27
C SER A 78 4.79 16.34 9.78
N LYS A 79 4.58 17.66 9.65
CA LYS A 79 5.49 18.67 10.21
C LYS A 79 5.48 18.67 11.74
N ARG A 80 4.30 18.55 12.35
CA ARG A 80 4.15 18.54 13.82
C ARG A 80 4.70 17.26 14.46
N LEU A 81 4.70 16.17 13.71
CA LEU A 81 5.17 14.85 14.14
C LEU A 81 6.62 14.57 13.70
N SER A 82 7.35 15.54 13.15
CA SER A 82 8.70 15.32 12.60
C SER A 82 9.69 14.76 13.62
N ASN A 83 9.53 15.14 14.89
CA ASN A 83 10.37 14.69 16.01
C ASN A 83 9.62 13.73 16.94
N ALA A 84 8.46 13.20 16.53
CA ALA A 84 7.71 12.25 17.33
C ALA A 84 8.40 10.89 17.35
N SER A 85 8.20 10.13 18.43
CA SER A 85 8.68 8.75 18.49
C SER A 85 7.99 7.90 17.40
N PRO A 86 8.67 6.88 16.83
CA PRO A 86 8.05 5.92 15.93
C PRO A 86 6.75 5.34 16.48
N GLN A 87 6.74 5.00 17.76
CA GLN A 87 5.60 4.41 18.45
C GLN A 87 4.42 5.40 18.52
N ALA A 88 4.64 6.67 18.86
CA ALA A 88 3.57 7.66 18.89
C ALA A 88 2.89 7.86 17.53
N VAL A 89 3.66 7.81 16.43
CA VAL A 89 3.10 7.90 15.07
C VAL A 89 2.27 6.66 14.73
N ILE A 90 2.72 5.48 15.13
CA ILE A 90 1.98 4.22 14.93
C ILE A 90 0.71 4.21 15.79
N ASP A 91 0.78 4.63 17.05
CA ASP A 91 -0.37 4.70 17.95
C ASP A 91 -1.41 5.71 17.45
N LEU A 92 -0.98 6.87 16.95
CA LEU A 92 -1.84 7.84 16.28
C LEU A 92 -2.52 7.21 15.05
N ALA A 93 -1.78 6.51 14.21
CA ALA A 93 -2.34 5.83 13.05
C ALA A 93 -3.39 4.78 13.46
N LEU A 94 -3.10 3.95 14.46
CA LEU A 94 -4.04 2.97 15.01
C LEU A 94 -5.29 3.64 15.61
N GLY A 95 -5.14 4.78 16.29
CA GLY A 95 -6.25 5.59 16.79
C GLY A 95 -7.16 6.11 15.67
N LEU A 96 -6.57 6.53 14.54
CA LEU A 96 -7.31 6.95 13.35
C LEU A 96 -8.04 5.79 12.66
N LEU A 97 -7.52 4.56 12.73
CA LEU A 97 -8.19 3.37 12.17
C LEU A 97 -9.52 3.05 12.86
N ASN A 98 -9.74 3.52 14.09
CA ASN A 98 -11.00 3.38 14.82
C ASN A 98 -12.06 4.41 14.41
N LYS A 99 -11.70 5.39 13.57
CA LYS A 99 -12.63 6.39 13.05
C LYS A 99 -13.30 5.91 11.77
N PRO A 100 -14.58 6.28 11.55
CA PRO A 100 -15.27 5.94 10.31
C PRO A 100 -14.75 6.81 9.17
N GLY A 101 -14.44 6.19 8.03
CA GLY A 101 -13.99 6.90 6.84
C GLY A 101 -12.73 6.28 6.24
N ILE A 102 -12.63 6.33 4.91
CA ILE A 102 -11.42 5.87 4.21
C ILE A 102 -10.29 6.89 4.36
N GLU A 103 -10.64 8.15 4.60
CA GLU A 103 -9.77 9.31 4.71
C GLU A 103 -8.91 9.26 5.98
N HIS A 104 -9.48 8.84 7.12
CA HIS A 104 -8.72 8.63 8.34
C HIS A 104 -7.67 7.54 8.17
N ARG A 105 -8.05 6.42 7.55
CA ARG A 105 -7.12 5.32 7.25
C ARG A 105 -6.06 5.76 6.23
N PHE A 106 -6.44 6.55 5.23
CA PHE A 106 -5.49 7.12 4.28
C PHE A 106 -4.45 8.01 4.97
N ILE A 107 -4.87 8.93 5.84
CA ILE A 107 -3.96 9.76 6.62
C ILE A 107 -3.09 8.90 7.54
N ALA A 108 -3.66 7.92 8.23
CA ALA A 108 -2.93 7.01 9.11
C ALA A 108 -1.74 6.34 8.38
N TYR A 109 -2.00 5.81 7.18
CA TYR A 109 -0.97 5.17 6.37
C TYR A 109 0.04 6.16 5.79
N GLU A 110 -0.40 7.31 5.29
CA GLU A 110 0.52 8.33 4.77
C GLU A 110 1.40 8.94 5.89
N LEU A 111 0.89 9.11 7.11
CA LEU A 111 1.68 9.59 8.26
C LEU A 111 2.84 8.64 8.56
N ILE A 112 2.58 7.33 8.62
CA ILE A 112 3.64 6.34 8.80
C ILE A 112 4.59 6.35 7.61
N HIS A 113 4.06 6.30 6.38
CA HIS A 113 4.87 6.22 5.15
C HIS A 113 5.86 7.38 5.01
N HIS A 114 5.44 8.59 5.42
CA HIS A 114 6.27 9.79 5.36
C HIS A 114 7.08 10.06 6.62
N HIS A 115 7.00 9.19 7.63
CA HIS A 115 7.82 9.27 8.83
C HIS A 115 8.84 8.13 8.85
N ARG A 116 10.08 8.40 8.38
CA ARG A 116 11.11 7.38 8.13
C ARG A 116 11.35 6.46 9.32
N ALA A 117 11.40 6.99 10.53
CA ALA A 117 11.63 6.17 11.73
C ALA A 117 10.43 5.27 12.06
N ALA A 118 9.20 5.71 11.78
CA ALA A 118 7.99 4.90 12.00
C ALA A 118 7.89 3.79 10.94
N LEU A 119 8.05 4.13 9.67
CA LEU A 119 8.13 3.14 8.60
C LEU A 119 9.30 2.17 8.84
N GLY A 120 10.43 2.70 9.32
CA GLY A 120 11.64 1.99 9.73
C GLY A 120 11.42 0.93 10.81
N SER A 121 10.38 1.09 11.63
CA SER A 121 10.07 0.25 12.78
C SER A 121 8.96 -0.76 12.54
N LEU A 122 8.33 -0.78 11.35
CA LEU A 122 7.20 -1.68 11.09
C LEU A 122 7.68 -3.14 11.02
N GLY A 123 7.22 -3.96 11.97
CA GLY A 123 7.39 -5.41 11.94
C GLY A 123 6.11 -6.15 11.57
N GLU A 124 6.15 -7.47 11.73
CA GLU A 124 5.00 -8.35 11.48
C GLU A 124 3.79 -7.97 12.36
N LYS A 125 4.02 -7.62 13.63
CA LYS A 125 2.97 -7.26 14.58
C LYS A 125 2.23 -6.00 14.13
N GLU A 126 2.97 -4.93 13.83
CA GLU A 126 2.42 -3.64 13.45
C GLU A 126 1.66 -3.76 12.12
N LEU A 127 2.21 -4.49 11.15
CA LEU A 127 1.54 -4.72 9.86
C LEU A 127 0.23 -5.50 10.02
N LYS A 128 0.18 -6.50 10.90
CA LYS A 128 -1.08 -7.21 11.21
C LYS A 128 -2.11 -6.30 11.85
N GLN A 129 -1.70 -5.43 12.78
CA GLN A 129 -2.59 -4.46 13.43
C GLN A 129 -3.11 -3.42 12.43
N LEU A 130 -2.22 -2.81 11.64
CA LEU A 130 -2.57 -1.80 10.64
C LEU A 130 -3.43 -2.38 9.50
N GLY A 131 -3.21 -3.64 9.14
CA GLY A 131 -4.02 -4.35 8.16
C GLY A 131 -5.37 -4.85 8.70
N HIS A 132 -5.68 -4.67 9.97
CA HIS A 132 -6.99 -5.05 10.50
C HIS A 132 -8.12 -4.23 9.86
N GLY A 133 -9.20 -4.91 9.47
CA GLY A 133 -10.39 -4.28 8.87
C GLY A 133 -10.27 -3.90 7.39
N ILE A 134 -9.19 -4.28 6.68
CA ILE A 134 -9.09 -4.05 5.23
C ILE A 134 -10.18 -4.83 4.48
N ASN A 135 -11.02 -4.13 3.73
CA ASN A 135 -12.23 -4.73 3.15
C ASN A 135 -12.60 -4.21 1.75
N SER A 136 -11.71 -3.43 1.12
CA SER A 136 -11.92 -2.87 -0.21
C SER A 136 -10.59 -2.78 -0.96
N TRP A 137 -10.66 -2.77 -2.29
CA TRP A 137 -9.47 -2.70 -3.13
C TRP A 137 -8.64 -1.45 -2.85
N GLY A 138 -9.27 -0.28 -2.66
CA GLY A 138 -8.56 0.97 -2.38
C GLY A 138 -7.83 0.93 -1.05
N VAL A 139 -8.47 0.42 0.01
CA VAL A 139 -7.85 0.27 1.33
C VAL A 139 -6.68 -0.72 1.31
N VAL A 140 -6.86 -1.86 0.65
CA VAL A 140 -5.81 -2.89 0.52
C VAL A 140 -4.62 -2.35 -0.26
N ASP A 141 -4.87 -1.64 -1.36
CA ASP A 141 -3.79 -1.13 -2.21
C ASP A 141 -2.99 -0.03 -1.49
N MET A 142 -3.65 0.84 -0.72
CA MET A 142 -2.96 1.84 0.10
C MET A 142 -2.12 1.16 1.19
N PHE A 143 -2.68 0.19 1.92
CA PHE A 143 -1.96 -0.57 2.93
C PHE A 143 -0.70 -1.21 2.34
N ALA A 144 -0.86 -1.89 1.20
CA ALA A 144 0.22 -2.62 0.57
C ALA A 144 1.31 -1.71 -0.03
N CYS A 145 0.92 -0.63 -0.69
CA CYS A 145 1.87 0.29 -1.32
C CYS A 145 2.60 1.20 -0.33
N TYR A 146 1.95 1.60 0.77
CA TYR A 146 2.52 2.53 1.74
C TYR A 146 3.20 1.84 2.92
N LEU A 147 2.74 0.66 3.34
CA LEU A 147 3.19 0.02 4.57
C LEU A 147 3.85 -1.34 4.30
N SER A 148 3.08 -2.38 3.95
CA SER A 148 3.62 -3.74 3.92
C SER A 148 4.63 -3.97 2.81
N GLY A 149 4.42 -3.41 1.61
CA GLY A 149 5.37 -3.51 0.51
C GLY A 149 6.70 -2.80 0.80
N PRO A 150 6.72 -1.53 1.25
CA PRO A 150 7.94 -0.88 1.69
C PRO A 150 8.62 -1.63 2.85
N ALA A 151 7.89 -2.06 3.88
CA ALA A 151 8.46 -2.79 5.00
C ALA A 151 9.09 -4.14 4.58
N TRP A 152 8.41 -4.87 3.70
CA TRP A 152 8.93 -6.11 3.13
C TRP A 152 10.17 -5.87 2.26
N ARG A 153 10.17 -4.79 1.48
CA ARG A 153 11.32 -4.37 0.66
C ARG A 153 12.56 -4.13 1.51
N GLU A 154 12.40 -3.48 2.66
CA GLU A 154 13.50 -3.21 3.60
C GLU A 154 13.83 -4.39 4.52
N ASN A 155 13.27 -5.59 4.25
CA ASN A 155 13.46 -6.81 5.05
C ASN A 155 12.99 -6.71 6.51
N GLN A 156 12.09 -5.78 6.81
CA GLN A 156 11.49 -5.65 8.15
C GLN A 156 10.35 -6.66 8.36
N ALA A 157 9.63 -6.97 7.27
CA ALA A 157 8.63 -8.04 7.25
C ALA A 157 9.21 -9.32 6.66
N PRO A 158 9.03 -10.50 7.29
CA PRO A 158 9.52 -11.75 6.75
C PRO A 158 8.67 -12.24 5.57
N ASP A 159 9.28 -12.97 4.63
CA ASP A 159 8.58 -13.57 3.48
C ASP A 159 7.40 -14.45 3.94
N SER A 160 7.54 -15.13 5.09
CA SER A 160 6.50 -15.99 5.67
C SER A 160 5.20 -15.24 5.95
N LEU A 161 5.26 -13.97 6.33
CA LEU A 161 4.07 -13.14 6.59
C LEU A 161 3.26 -12.94 5.31
N ILE A 162 3.94 -12.51 4.23
CA ILE A 162 3.30 -12.23 2.94
C ILE A 162 2.81 -13.52 2.29
N HIS A 163 3.58 -14.60 2.37
CA HIS A 163 3.14 -15.93 1.94
C HIS A 163 1.92 -16.42 2.75
N GLY A 164 1.85 -16.11 4.05
CA GLY A 164 0.68 -16.38 4.88
C GLY A 164 -0.57 -15.67 4.36
N TRP A 165 -0.46 -14.39 4.00
CA TRP A 165 -1.57 -13.64 3.41
C TRP A 165 -2.01 -14.20 2.06
N ALA A 166 -1.09 -14.66 1.23
CA ALA A 166 -1.40 -15.30 -0.06
C ALA A 166 -2.20 -16.60 0.09
N ARG A 167 -2.11 -17.29 1.23
CA ARG A 167 -2.90 -18.51 1.54
C ARG A 167 -4.20 -18.22 2.31
N SER A 168 -4.47 -16.96 2.65
CA SER A 168 -5.65 -16.61 3.45
C SER A 168 -6.96 -16.92 2.73
N HIS A 169 -7.99 -17.34 3.47
CA HIS A 169 -9.35 -17.48 2.93
C HIS A 169 -9.96 -16.12 2.54
N ASP A 170 -9.49 -15.03 3.13
CA ASP A 170 -9.93 -13.68 2.78
C ASP A 170 -9.25 -13.18 1.51
N ARG A 171 -10.07 -12.81 0.52
CA ARG A 171 -9.62 -12.23 -0.76
C ARG A 171 -8.76 -10.99 -0.58
N TRP A 172 -9.02 -10.18 0.46
CA TRP A 172 -8.35 -8.90 0.67
C TRP A 172 -6.91 -9.09 1.15
N TRP A 173 -6.66 -10.09 1.99
CA TRP A 173 -5.31 -10.49 2.35
C TRP A 173 -4.56 -11.14 1.18
N ARG A 174 -5.21 -11.97 0.36
CA ARG A 174 -4.57 -12.49 -0.88
C ARG A 174 -4.22 -11.36 -1.86
N ARG A 175 -5.10 -10.36 -2.01
CA ARG A 175 -4.80 -9.14 -2.77
C ARG A 175 -3.65 -8.37 -2.14
N ALA A 176 -3.63 -8.17 -0.82
CA ALA A 176 -2.56 -7.48 -0.12
C ALA A 176 -1.19 -8.14 -0.37
N ALA A 177 -1.13 -9.47 -0.38
CA ALA A 177 0.08 -10.22 -0.70
C ALA A 177 0.63 -9.86 -2.09
N LEU A 178 -0.23 -9.87 -3.12
CA LEU A 178 0.16 -9.52 -4.48
C LEU A 178 0.57 -8.06 -4.61
N VAL A 179 -0.19 -7.14 -4.03
CA VAL A 179 0.10 -5.70 -4.15
C VAL A 179 1.34 -5.31 -3.34
N SER A 180 1.68 -6.04 -2.28
CA SER A 180 2.93 -5.84 -1.52
C SER A 180 4.18 -6.09 -2.38
N THR A 181 4.06 -6.81 -3.51
CA THR A 181 5.17 -6.97 -4.47
C THR A 181 5.42 -5.73 -5.32
N VAL A 182 4.44 -4.82 -5.45
CA VAL A 182 4.55 -3.63 -6.31
C VAL A 182 5.71 -2.72 -5.88
N PRO A 183 5.84 -2.35 -4.58
CA PRO A 183 6.97 -1.53 -4.11
C PRO A 183 8.35 -2.18 -4.27
N LEU A 184 8.43 -3.52 -4.40
CA LEU A 184 9.70 -4.23 -4.68
C LEU A 184 10.26 -3.89 -6.06
N ASN A 185 9.40 -3.49 -7.00
CA ASN A 185 9.74 -3.29 -8.41
C ASN A 185 9.82 -1.79 -8.81
N ASN A 186 9.95 -0.88 -7.84
CA ASN A 186 10.03 0.57 -8.07
C ASN A 186 11.43 1.02 -8.60
N LYS A 187 11.50 2.12 -9.37
CA LYS A 187 12.71 2.59 -10.09
C LYS A 187 13.81 3.02 -9.12
N ALA A 188 13.45 3.49 -7.94
CA ALA A 188 14.36 4.09 -6.97
C ALA A 188 15.35 3.11 -6.31
N ARG A 189 15.32 1.81 -6.63
CA ARG A 189 16.06 0.74 -5.92
C ARG A 189 16.93 -0.15 -6.82
N GLY A 190 17.18 0.27 -8.05
CA GLY A 190 18.02 -0.44 -9.01
C GLY A 190 17.25 -1.01 -10.19
N ASP A 191 17.98 -1.69 -11.08
CA ASP A 191 17.51 -1.90 -12.45
C ASP A 191 16.52 -3.05 -12.57
N ARG A 192 16.68 -4.12 -11.77
CA ARG A 192 15.98 -5.41 -11.97
C ARG A 192 14.81 -5.69 -11.02
N GLY A 193 14.58 -4.87 -9.99
CA GLY A 193 13.53 -5.15 -8.98
C GLY A 193 13.80 -6.46 -8.22
N ASP A 194 12.75 -7.05 -7.63
CA ASP A 194 12.84 -8.35 -6.93
C ASP A 194 11.92 -9.38 -7.60
N ALA A 195 12.41 -9.96 -8.69
CA ALA A 195 11.71 -10.99 -9.45
C ALA A 195 11.42 -12.23 -8.58
N LYS A 196 12.37 -12.64 -7.74
CA LYS A 196 12.27 -13.86 -6.93
C LYS A 196 11.10 -13.79 -5.96
N ARG A 197 11.02 -12.74 -5.13
CA ARG A 197 9.91 -12.58 -4.17
C ARG A 197 8.58 -12.33 -4.89
N THR A 198 8.60 -11.53 -5.95
CA THR A 198 7.38 -11.24 -6.73
C THR A 198 6.78 -12.51 -7.34
N LEU A 199 7.59 -13.30 -8.05
CA LEU A 199 7.12 -14.51 -8.71
C LEU A 199 6.77 -15.62 -7.71
N SER A 200 7.39 -15.66 -6.53
CA SER A 200 6.99 -16.57 -5.43
C SER A 200 5.51 -16.37 -5.06
N VAL A 201 5.10 -15.12 -4.80
CA VAL A 201 3.71 -14.81 -4.45
C VAL A 201 2.77 -15.05 -5.65
N CYS A 202 3.17 -14.66 -6.85
CA CYS A 202 2.37 -14.89 -8.07
C CYS A 202 2.08 -16.38 -8.30
N ARG A 203 3.08 -17.25 -8.07
CA ARG A 203 2.96 -18.71 -8.23
C ARG A 203 1.95 -19.30 -7.24
N MET A 204 1.91 -18.82 -6.00
CA MET A 204 0.94 -19.26 -5.00
C MET A 204 -0.51 -18.93 -5.38
N LEU A 205 -0.71 -17.90 -6.21
CA LEU A 205 -2.03 -17.38 -6.60
C LEU A 205 -2.31 -17.56 -8.10
N VAL A 206 -1.56 -18.41 -8.79
CA VAL A 206 -1.65 -18.64 -10.23
C VAL A 206 -3.04 -19.14 -10.66
N SER A 207 -3.67 -19.98 -9.83
CA SER A 207 -4.99 -20.57 -10.05
C SER A 207 -6.16 -19.70 -9.54
N GLU A 208 -5.88 -18.49 -9.06
CA GLU A 208 -6.92 -17.61 -8.50
C GLU A 208 -7.95 -17.21 -9.57
N ARG A 209 -9.22 -17.08 -9.14
CA ARG A 209 -10.37 -16.76 -9.99
C ARG A 209 -11.17 -15.56 -9.49
N ASN A 210 -10.95 -15.12 -8.25
CA ASN A 210 -11.56 -13.91 -7.73
C ASN A 210 -11.08 -12.68 -8.52
N ASP A 211 -12.00 -11.95 -9.17
CA ASP A 211 -11.64 -10.83 -10.06
C ASP A 211 -10.76 -9.76 -9.38
N MET A 212 -11.00 -9.48 -8.09
CA MET A 212 -10.19 -8.50 -7.35
C MET A 212 -8.76 -8.98 -7.13
N VAL A 213 -8.55 -10.27 -6.88
CA VAL A 213 -7.20 -10.83 -6.67
C VAL A 213 -6.50 -11.05 -8.02
N VAL A 214 -7.21 -11.52 -9.04
CA VAL A 214 -6.73 -11.67 -10.42
C VAL A 214 -6.22 -10.35 -11.00
N LYS A 215 -6.93 -9.23 -10.74
CA LYS A 215 -6.47 -7.89 -11.14
C LYS A 215 -5.14 -7.50 -10.46
N ALA A 216 -4.95 -7.86 -9.19
CA ALA A 216 -3.69 -7.62 -8.48
C ALA A 216 -2.56 -8.51 -9.01
N LEU A 217 -2.85 -9.76 -9.38
CA LEU A 217 -1.87 -10.66 -9.99
C LEU A 217 -1.37 -10.09 -11.31
N SER A 218 -2.30 -9.62 -12.16
CA SER A 218 -1.94 -8.93 -13.39
C SER A 218 -1.14 -7.65 -13.13
N TRP A 219 -1.46 -6.89 -12.08
CA TRP A 219 -0.70 -5.69 -11.74
C TRP A 219 0.73 -6.01 -11.28
N ALA A 220 0.91 -6.96 -10.36
CA ALA A 220 2.22 -7.40 -9.88
C ALA A 220 3.14 -7.82 -11.03
N LEU A 221 2.67 -8.68 -11.94
CA LEU A 221 3.43 -9.13 -13.11
C LEU A 221 3.77 -7.98 -14.07
N ARG A 222 2.87 -7.01 -14.27
CA ARG A 222 3.15 -5.84 -15.12
C ARG A 222 4.16 -4.88 -14.49
N GLU A 223 4.21 -4.76 -13.17
CA GLU A 223 5.22 -3.96 -12.49
C GLU A 223 6.59 -4.63 -12.61
N LEU A 224 6.67 -5.95 -12.40
CA LEU A 224 7.89 -6.71 -12.62
C LEU A 224 8.35 -6.65 -14.09
N ALA A 225 7.43 -6.72 -15.06
CA ALA A 225 7.77 -6.67 -16.48
C ALA A 225 8.49 -5.38 -16.90
N LYS A 226 8.36 -4.28 -16.13
CA LYS A 226 9.12 -3.04 -16.36
C LYS A 226 10.61 -3.17 -15.98
N ARG A 227 10.97 -4.23 -15.27
CA ARG A 227 12.32 -4.52 -14.71
C ARG A 227 12.94 -5.75 -15.31
N ASP A 228 12.18 -6.82 -15.32
CA ASP A 228 12.61 -8.14 -15.74
C ASP A 228 11.53 -8.75 -16.63
N SER A 229 11.51 -8.27 -17.87
CA SER A 229 10.55 -8.75 -18.87
C SER A 229 10.78 -10.23 -19.21
N GLN A 230 12.02 -10.72 -19.11
CA GLN A 230 12.37 -12.09 -19.42
C GLN A 230 11.79 -13.05 -18.38
N ALA A 231 11.99 -12.78 -17.08
CA ALA A 231 11.42 -13.60 -16.02
C ALA A 231 9.88 -13.65 -16.08
N VAL A 232 9.23 -12.56 -16.49
CA VAL A 232 7.77 -12.54 -16.67
C VAL A 232 7.34 -13.36 -17.89
N ARG A 233 8.09 -13.33 -19.01
CA ARG A 233 7.80 -14.18 -20.18
C ARG A 233 7.90 -15.66 -19.83
N GLU A 234 8.95 -16.05 -19.11
CA GLU A 234 9.15 -17.42 -18.63
C GLU A 234 8.00 -17.86 -17.70
N PHE A 235 7.63 -17.01 -16.74
CA PHE A 235 6.50 -17.28 -15.86
C PHE A 235 5.17 -17.45 -16.62
N LEU A 236 4.89 -16.59 -17.61
CA LEU A 236 3.68 -16.74 -18.42
C LEU A 236 3.69 -18.02 -19.25
N ALA A 237 4.84 -18.40 -19.83
CA ALA A 237 4.96 -19.62 -20.61
C ALA A 237 4.74 -20.87 -19.75
N GLU A 238 5.29 -20.88 -18.54
CA GLU A 238 5.16 -21.96 -17.57
C GLU A 238 3.70 -22.15 -17.09
N HIS A 239 2.95 -21.05 -16.92
CA HIS A 239 1.63 -21.07 -16.25
C HIS A 239 0.44 -20.73 -17.17
N LYS A 240 0.63 -20.69 -18.49
CA LYS A 240 -0.36 -20.19 -19.46
C LYS A 240 -1.73 -20.88 -19.35
N ASP A 241 -1.74 -22.19 -19.04
CA ASP A 241 -2.95 -23.02 -19.04
C ASP A 241 -3.75 -22.89 -17.75
N VAL A 242 -3.13 -22.34 -16.69
CA VAL A 242 -3.75 -22.19 -15.36
C VAL A 242 -4.07 -20.73 -15.05
N LEU A 243 -3.30 -19.78 -15.57
CA LEU A 243 -3.54 -18.35 -15.37
C LEU A 243 -4.89 -17.92 -15.94
N ALA A 244 -5.55 -16.99 -15.24
CA ALA A 244 -6.75 -16.37 -15.78
C ALA A 244 -6.42 -15.65 -17.10
N ALA A 245 -7.22 -15.88 -18.16
CA ALA A 245 -6.98 -15.33 -19.50
C ALA A 245 -6.78 -13.80 -19.52
N ARG A 246 -7.42 -13.08 -18.59
CA ARG A 246 -7.21 -11.63 -18.40
C ARG A 246 -5.74 -11.30 -18.07
N VAL A 247 -5.12 -12.06 -17.17
CA VAL A 247 -3.73 -11.84 -16.73
C VAL A 247 -2.80 -11.99 -17.94
N VAL A 248 -2.91 -13.10 -18.65
CA VAL A 248 -2.10 -13.39 -19.85
C VAL A 248 -2.22 -12.26 -20.87
N ARG A 249 -3.46 -11.86 -21.21
CA ARG A 249 -3.71 -10.76 -22.15
C ARG A 249 -3.11 -9.42 -21.70
N GLU A 250 -3.39 -8.99 -20.48
CA GLU A 250 -2.95 -7.69 -19.99
C GLU A 250 -1.43 -7.61 -19.77
N VAL A 251 -0.78 -8.72 -19.39
CA VAL A 251 0.68 -8.77 -19.22
C VAL A 251 1.37 -8.86 -20.58
N ASN A 252 0.86 -9.65 -21.53
CA ASN A 252 1.40 -9.67 -22.90
C ASN A 252 1.29 -8.30 -23.58
N ASN A 253 0.16 -7.60 -23.44
CA ASN A 253 0.03 -6.21 -23.92
C ASN A 253 1.16 -5.32 -23.38
N LYS A 254 1.45 -5.44 -22.07
CA LYS A 254 2.50 -4.67 -21.41
C LYS A 254 3.90 -5.04 -21.92
N LEU A 255 4.17 -6.33 -22.15
CA LEU A 255 5.44 -6.84 -22.66
C LEU A 255 5.69 -6.46 -24.12
N THR A 256 4.64 -6.36 -24.94
CA THR A 256 4.76 -6.06 -26.38
C THR A 256 4.74 -4.56 -26.66
N THR A 257 3.86 -3.81 -25.99
CA THR A 257 3.58 -2.40 -26.36
C THR A 257 4.04 -1.40 -25.31
N GLY A 258 4.48 -1.87 -24.14
CA GLY A 258 4.70 -1.02 -22.98
C GLY A 258 3.41 -0.46 -22.36
N LEU A 259 2.23 -0.69 -22.94
CA LEU A 259 0.93 -0.20 -22.48
C LEU A 259 0.03 -1.34 -21.95
N LYS A 260 -0.90 -0.99 -21.05
CA LYS A 260 -1.90 -1.95 -20.53
C LYS A 260 -2.96 -2.28 -21.60
N TYR A 261 -3.40 -1.26 -22.34
CA TYR A 261 -4.36 -1.35 -23.44
C TYR A 261 -3.81 -0.54 -24.62
N PRO A 262 -3.10 -1.17 -25.58
CA PRO A 262 -2.71 -0.48 -26.79
C PRO A 262 -3.95 -0.08 -27.60
N ARG A 263 -3.90 1.05 -28.28
CA ARG A 263 -4.95 1.42 -29.24
C ARG A 263 -4.92 0.40 -30.38
N LYS A 264 -6.09 -0.10 -30.80
CA LYS A 264 -6.16 -0.86 -32.05
C LYS A 264 -5.93 0.12 -33.19
N ASP A 265 -4.99 -0.20 -34.08
CA ASP A 265 -4.87 0.50 -35.35
C ASP A 265 -6.20 0.29 -36.10
N ARG A 266 -6.80 1.40 -36.55
CA ARG A 266 -8.09 1.42 -37.22
C ARG A 266 -7.96 0.96 -38.67
#